data_AF-X0URQ8-F1
#
_entry.id   AF-X0URQ8-F1
#
_cell.length_a   1.000
_cell.length_b   1.000
_cell.length_c   1.000
_cell.angle_alpha   90.00
_cell.angle_beta   90.00
_cell.angle_gamma   90.00
#
_symmetry.space_group_name_H-M   'P 1'
#
loop_
_entity.id
_entity.type
_entity.pdbx_description
1 polymer ?
#
loop_
_entity_poly.entity_id
_entity_poly.type
_entity_poly.pdbx_seq_one_letter_code
_entity_poly.pdbx_strand_id
1 'polypeptide(L)' 'MGKKMLLRGSHVIAEAAVRAGCRFYFGYPITPQNELT' A
#
# COMPACT_ATOMS: atom_id res chain seq x y z
N MET A 1 -2.55 4.60 22.08
CA MET A 1 -1.34 4.77 21.25
C MET A 1 -1.18 3.50 20.40
N GLY A 2 -1.10 3.63 19.07
CA GLY A 2 -1.12 2.46 18.17
C GLY A 2 0.15 1.60 18.24
N LYS A 3 0.03 0.32 17.87
CA LYS A 3 1.17 -0.62 17.77
C LYS A 3 2.16 -0.10 16.72
N LYS A 4 3.44 0.07 17.10
CA LYS A 4 4.50 0.40 16.14
C LYS A 4 4.83 -0.84 15.32
N MET A 5 4.83 -0.70 14.00
CA MET A 5 5.15 -1.76 13.04
C MET A 5 6.18 -1.23 12.05
N LEU A 6 7.21 -2.03 11.75
CA LEU A 6 8.15 -1.74 10.68
C LEU A 6 7.56 -2.28 9.37
N LEU A 7 7.22 -1.39 8.45
CA LEU A 7 6.62 -1.72 7.15
C LEU A 7 7.43 -1.08 6.03
N ARG A 8 7.45 -1.72 4.86
CA ARG A 8 7.90 -1.09 3.61
C ARG A 8 6.90 0.00 3.21
N GLY A 9 7.37 1.06 2.55
CA GLY A 9 6.52 2.17 2.11
C GLY A 9 5.38 1.73 1.19
N SER A 10 5.64 0.77 0.30
CA SER A 10 4.65 0.10 -0.56
C SER A 10 3.49 -0.48 0.26
N HIS A 11 3.80 -1.27 1.29
CA HIS A 11 2.79 -1.89 2.15
C HIS A 11 1.98 -0.87 2.95
N VAL A 12 2.61 0.22 3.41
CA VAL A 12 1.91 1.29 4.13
C VAL A 12 0.85 1.94 3.24
N ILE A 13 1.18 2.21 1.98
CA ILE A 13 0.25 2.80 1.01
C ILE A 13 -0.90 1.85 0.69
N ALA A 14 -0.61 0.56 0.48
CA ALA A 14 -1.63 -0.46 0.24
C ALA A 14 -2.63 -0.54 1.42
N GLU A 15 -2.11 -0.64 2.65
CA GLU A 15 -2.92 -0.73 3.85
C GLU A 15 -3.75 0.53 4.07
N ALA A 16 -3.18 1.71 3.82
CA ALA A 16 -3.90 2.97 3.89
C ALA A 16 -5.04 3.05 2.87
N ALA A 17 -4.82 2.61 1.63
CA ALA A 17 -5.84 2.60 0.59
C ALA A 17 -7.02 1.69 0.96
N VAL A 18 -6.74 0.49 1.49
CA VAL A 18 -7.78 -0.43 1.98
C VAL A 18 -8.58 0.19 3.12
N ARG A 19 -7.90 0.78 4.12
CA ARG A 19 -8.54 1.46 5.26
C ARG A 19 -9.38 2.67 4.84
N ALA A 20 -8.95 3.39 3.80
CA ALA A 20 -9.66 4.52 3.22
C ALA A 20 -10.89 4.11 2.39
N GLY A 21 -11.15 2.81 2.22
CA GLY A 21 -12.30 2.32 1.47
C GLY A 21 -12.05 2.24 -0.04
N CYS A 22 -10.80 2.23 -0.50
CA CYS A 22 -10.49 1.96 -1.90
C CYS A 22 -11.07 0.60 -2.31
N ARG A 23 -11.74 0.55 -3.47
CA ARG A 23 -12.38 -0.67 -4.00
C ARG A 23 -11.77 -1.12 -5.32
N PHE A 24 -11.11 -0.20 -6.03
CA PHE A 24 -10.50 -0.47 -7.33
C PHE A 24 -9.13 0.18 -7.37
N TYR A 25 -8.14 -0.58 -7.82
CA TYR A 25 -6.78 -0.11 -8.06
C TYR A 25 -6.37 -0.59 -9.45
N PHE A 26 -5.77 0.31 -10.23
CA PHE A 26 -5.25 0.01 -11.55
C PHE A 26 -3.80 0.47 -11.56
N GLY A 27 -2.88 -0.46 -11.81
CA GLY A 27 -1.45 -0.22 -11.78
C GLY A 27 -0.77 -0.69 -13.05
N TYR A 28 0.45 -0.19 -13.25
CA TYR A 28 1.35 -0.62 -14.31
C TYR A 28 2.68 -1.02 -13.65
N PRO A 29 3.25 -2.19 -13.99
CA PRO A 29 4.51 -2.63 -13.40
C PRO A 29 5.64 -1.62 -13.64
N ILE A 30 6.14 -0.99 -12.58
CA ILE A 30 7.28 -0.09 -12.60
C ILE A 30 8.05 -0.15 -11.27
N THR A 31 9.37 -0.27 -11.33
CA THR A 31 10.22 -0.23 -10.14
C THR A 31 10.27 1.19 -9.56
N PRO A 32 10.17 1.38 -8.23
CA PRO A 32 10.10 0.37 -7.15
C PRO A 32 8.68 -0.02 -6.71
N GLN A 33 7.64 0.36 -7.47
CA GLN A 33 6.23 0.20 -7.11
C GLN A 33 5.62 -1.17 -7.45
N ASN A 34 6.43 -2.12 -7.94
CA ASN A 34 5.96 -3.43 -8.38
C ASN A 34 5.16 -4.21 -7.32
N GLU A 35 5.39 -3.98 -6.02
CA GLU A 35 4.64 -4.68 -4.94
C GLU A 35 3.16 -4.23 -4.83
N LEU A 36 2.76 -3.15 -5.51
CA LEU A 36 1.38 -2.64 -5.52
C LEU A 36 0.57 -3.12 -6.72
N THR A 37 1.21 -3.67 -7.76
CA THR A 37 0.58 -4.17 -9.00
C THR A 37 0.71 -5.68 -9.12
#